data_AF-C5Z2T4-F1
#
_entry.id   AF-C5Z2T4-F1
#
_cell.length_a   1.000
_cell.length_b   1.000
_cell.length_c   1.000
_cell.angle_alpha   90.00
_cell.angle_beta   90.00
_cell.angle_gamma   90.00
#
_symmetry.space_group_name_H-M   'P 1'
#
loop_
_entity.id
_entity.type
_entity.pdbx_description
1 polymer ?
#
loop_
_entity_poly.entity_id
_entity_poly.type
_entity_poly.pdbx_seq_one_letter_code
_entity_poly.pdbx_strand_id
1 'polypeptide(L)'
;MAAGPSPLAGGVGDRGSSSSSSASHHHSHHHHQHPPPPPPPKILLAKPPLPHAASSSGADDDGGGGGGGGAGGRARQATQPGSLSLVSDAWEAHTDKILPYLTENNDFMVIGVIGPPGVGKSTIMNELYGYDASSPGMLPPFPTQTEETKLMGKHCTTGIDIRISNERVILLDAQPVYSPSVLIDMMRPDGSSTIPVLNGEPLSADLAHELMGIQLGVFLASVCNIVLVVSEGMNDLSMWELMLTVDLLKHNIPDPSVLTSSASQDKENKNDDQLGSEDYISDLCFVHARLQGQDFSPSKLMLLRKTLEKHFNSSSFRIRSSNATGQASDSLVSSSSKVEDLTSGRQDIFLLPLRGQDNSTKFEYGTYSCMLGMLRDQILSWPARSFSKNLSERDWLRSSAKIWDMVKKSPVISEYCKALQSSGLFRK
;
A
#
# COMPACT_ATOMS: atom_id res chain seq x y z
N MET A 1 -66.70 53.15 -9.01
CA MET A 1 -67.64 52.10 -8.55
C MET A 1 -66.92 51.35 -7.44
N ALA A 2 -67.19 51.71 -6.19
CA ALA A 2 -68.17 51.01 -5.33
C ALA A 2 -67.67 49.58 -5.01
N ALA A 3 -66.85 49.43 -3.96
CA ALA A 3 -67.25 49.08 -2.58
C ALA A 3 -67.30 47.55 -2.39
N GLY A 4 -66.96 46.96 -1.25
CA GLY A 4 -66.54 47.43 0.08
C GLY A 4 -66.60 46.21 1.03
N PRO A 5 -65.76 46.08 2.07
CA PRO A 5 -65.46 44.76 2.69
C PRO A 5 -66.13 44.51 4.05
N SER A 6 -65.77 43.37 4.69
CA SER A 6 -65.88 43.04 6.15
C SER A 6 -67.14 42.25 6.60
N PRO A 7 -67.23 41.64 7.81
CA PRO A 7 -66.18 41.05 8.70
C PRO A 7 -66.58 39.79 9.56
N LEU A 8 -65.59 39.27 10.31
CA LEU A 8 -65.64 38.83 11.75
C LEU A 8 -66.15 37.43 12.21
N ALA A 9 -65.65 37.10 13.43
CA ALA A 9 -65.94 36.00 14.38
C ALA A 9 -65.23 34.63 14.15
N GLY A 10 -64.71 33.94 15.17
CA GLY A 10 -64.54 34.28 16.60
C GLY A 10 -64.33 33.04 17.51
N GLY A 11 -63.55 33.19 18.61
CA GLY A 11 -63.24 32.11 19.59
C GLY A 11 -61.89 31.42 19.34
N VAL A 12 -60.88 31.36 20.22
CA VAL A 12 -60.71 31.62 21.67
C VAL A 12 -61.40 30.61 22.61
N GLY A 13 -60.58 29.94 23.42
CA GLY A 13 -61.00 29.05 24.53
C GLY A 13 -60.41 27.64 24.45
N ASP A 14 -59.68 27.04 25.41
CA ASP A 14 -58.69 27.41 26.44
C ASP A 14 -58.56 26.17 27.37
N ARG A 15 -57.33 25.79 27.76
CA ARG A 15 -56.91 24.95 28.92
C ARG A 15 -57.47 23.54 29.22
N GLY A 16 -56.61 22.76 29.92
CA GLY A 16 -56.90 21.47 30.58
C GLY A 16 -55.99 20.35 30.04
N SER A 17 -54.80 20.02 30.57
CA SER A 17 -54.35 19.86 31.97
C SER A 17 -55.04 18.72 32.72
N SER A 18 -54.45 17.52 32.73
CA SER A 18 -54.19 16.76 33.97
C SER A 18 -53.43 15.44 33.73
N SER A 19 -52.78 14.95 34.79
CA SER A 19 -51.87 13.82 34.86
C SER A 19 -52.33 12.78 35.88
N SER A 20 -52.07 11.49 35.64
CA SER A 20 -52.13 10.38 36.62
C SER A 20 -51.57 9.12 35.90
N SER A 21 -50.61 8.29 36.35
CA SER A 21 -50.19 7.77 37.67
C SER A 21 -51.36 7.18 38.49
N SER A 22 -51.39 5.93 38.93
CA SER A 22 -50.33 4.94 39.25
C SER A 22 -50.76 3.52 38.74
N ALA A 23 -50.31 2.34 39.19
CA ALA A 23 -49.56 1.93 40.37
C ALA A 23 -48.78 0.59 40.21
N SER A 24 -48.24 0.14 41.35
CA SER A 24 -47.36 -1.00 41.65
C SER A 24 -48.04 -2.38 41.80
N HIS A 25 -47.23 -3.45 41.66
CA HIS A 25 -47.31 -4.62 42.54
C HIS A 25 -45.93 -4.99 43.12
N HIS A 26 -45.88 -5.23 44.43
CA HIS A 26 -44.69 -5.65 45.17
C HIS A 26 -44.44 -7.17 45.04
N HIS A 27 -43.17 -7.57 44.92
CA HIS A 27 -42.66 -8.81 45.52
C HIS A 27 -41.24 -8.60 46.05
N SER A 28 -40.96 -9.17 47.22
CA SER A 28 -39.76 -8.92 48.03
C SER A 28 -38.88 -10.17 48.12
N HIS A 29 -37.58 -10.03 47.82
CA HIS A 29 -36.58 -11.03 48.20
C HIS A 29 -35.30 -10.38 48.75
N HIS A 30 -34.63 -11.11 49.65
CA HIS A 30 -33.63 -10.59 50.58
C HIS A 30 -32.24 -10.35 49.97
N HIS A 31 -31.50 -9.44 50.63
CA HIS A 31 -30.08 -9.13 50.42
C HIS A 31 -29.15 -10.33 50.27
N HIS A 32 -28.20 -10.23 49.33
CA HIS A 32 -26.76 -10.44 49.58
C HIS A 32 -26.00 -9.28 48.91
N GLN A 33 -25.20 -8.52 49.67
CA GLN A 33 -24.44 -7.37 49.15
C GLN A 33 -22.99 -7.78 48.89
N HIS A 34 -22.51 -7.55 47.66
CA HIS A 34 -21.06 -7.55 47.37
C HIS A 34 -20.48 -6.15 47.64
N PRO A 35 -19.23 -6.05 48.16
CA PRO A 35 -18.57 -4.76 48.37
C PRO A 35 -18.16 -4.10 47.04
N PRO A 36 -18.15 -2.76 46.95
CA PRO A 36 -17.70 -2.04 45.77
C PRO A 36 -16.17 -2.15 45.57
N PRO A 37 -15.67 -2.08 44.32
CA PRO A 37 -14.24 -2.15 44.04
C PRO A 37 -13.48 -0.91 44.53
N PRO A 38 -12.20 -1.04 44.90
CA PRO A 38 -11.38 0.08 45.38
C PRO A 38 -11.05 1.08 44.26
N PRO A 39 -10.83 2.37 44.58
CA PRO A 39 -10.48 3.39 43.60
C PRO A 39 -9.07 3.17 43.02
N PRO A 40 -8.82 3.58 41.76
CA PRO A 40 -7.53 3.39 41.11
C PRO A 40 -6.40 4.19 41.78
N PRO A 41 -5.19 3.63 41.90
CA PRO A 41 -4.07 4.32 42.54
C PRO A 41 -3.58 5.49 41.70
N LYS A 42 -3.39 6.65 42.34
CA LYS A 42 -2.85 7.87 41.72
C LYS A 42 -1.35 7.69 41.48
N ILE A 43 -0.94 7.47 40.23
CA ILE A 43 0.49 7.45 39.86
C ILE A 43 1.00 8.89 39.75
N LEU A 44 1.95 9.23 40.61
CA LEU A 44 2.68 10.50 40.58
C LEU A 44 3.59 10.53 39.34
N LEU A 45 3.43 11.56 38.50
CA LEU A 45 4.18 11.72 37.25
C LEU A 45 5.61 12.20 37.53
N ALA A 46 6.53 11.27 37.79
CA ALA A 46 7.96 11.57 37.89
C ALA A 46 8.53 11.87 36.50
N LYS A 47 9.08 13.08 36.34
CA LYS A 47 9.64 13.61 35.09
C LYS A 47 10.95 12.85 34.74
N PRO A 48 11.13 12.33 33.52
CA PRO A 48 12.37 11.62 33.16
C PRO A 48 13.56 12.59 33.05
N PRO A 49 14.78 12.17 33.43
CA PRO A 49 15.97 13.00 33.33
C PRO A 49 16.47 13.11 31.89
N LEU A 50 17.01 14.29 31.54
CA LEU A 50 17.72 14.52 30.29
C LEU A 50 19.08 13.76 30.31
N PRO A 51 19.50 13.13 29.20
CA PRO A 51 20.81 12.48 29.15
C PRO A 51 21.93 13.53 29.09
N HIS A 52 22.75 13.60 30.14
CA HIS A 52 24.05 14.26 30.08
C HIS A 52 25.02 13.41 29.24
N ALA A 53 25.85 14.09 28.44
CA ALA A 53 26.86 13.44 27.61
C ALA A 53 27.93 12.74 28.45
N ALA A 54 28.26 11.51 28.09
CA ALA A 54 29.41 10.80 28.66
C ALA A 54 30.68 11.13 27.86
N SER A 55 31.57 11.92 28.45
CA SER A 55 33.01 11.80 28.19
C SER A 55 33.61 10.90 29.26
N SER A 56 34.43 9.92 28.86
CA SER A 56 35.03 8.95 29.78
C SER A 56 36.55 9.10 29.87
N SER A 57 37.04 9.28 31.10
CA SER A 57 38.40 8.93 31.51
C SER A 57 38.45 8.77 33.04
N GLY A 58 39.14 7.74 33.53
CA GLY A 58 39.59 7.67 34.93
C GLY A 58 38.81 6.77 35.90
N ALA A 59 39.06 5.46 35.78
CA ALA A 59 39.62 4.59 36.82
C ALA A 59 38.88 4.26 38.16
N ASP A 60 39.26 3.07 38.65
CA ASP A 60 39.31 2.60 40.05
C ASP A 60 38.03 2.09 40.78
N ASP A 61 37.88 0.77 40.71
CA ASP A 61 38.08 -0.20 41.84
C ASP A 61 36.89 -0.88 42.55
N ASP A 62 37.16 -2.16 42.84
CA ASP A 62 36.59 -3.18 43.76
C ASP A 62 35.10 -3.59 43.71
N GLY A 63 34.81 -4.82 44.17
CA GLY A 63 33.57 -5.02 44.96
C GLY A 63 32.77 -6.32 44.89
N GLY A 64 33.02 -7.25 43.97
CA GLY A 64 32.58 -8.68 44.09
C GLY A 64 31.09 -9.07 44.18
N GLY A 65 30.84 -10.39 44.06
CA GLY A 65 29.59 -11.06 44.48
C GLY A 65 28.75 -11.70 43.35
N GLY A 66 28.69 -13.04 43.32
CA GLY A 66 27.76 -13.78 42.43
C GLY A 66 26.29 -13.66 42.87
N GLY A 67 25.31 -14.15 42.13
CA GLY A 67 25.31 -14.98 40.93
C GLY A 67 23.93 -15.63 40.75
N GLY A 68 23.77 -16.54 39.78
CA GLY A 68 22.54 -17.37 39.67
C GLY A 68 21.59 -16.94 38.54
N GLY A 69 21.66 -17.69 37.45
CA GLY A 69 20.90 -17.47 36.22
C GLY A 69 19.37 -17.59 36.31
N GLY A 70 18.73 -17.11 35.24
CA GLY A 70 17.30 -17.19 35.00
C GLY A 70 16.99 -16.89 33.54
N ALA A 71 17.18 -17.87 32.66
CA ALA A 71 16.87 -17.73 31.23
C ALA A 71 15.35 -17.54 31.05
N GLY A 72 14.96 -16.56 30.23
CA GLY A 72 13.57 -16.20 30.01
C GLY A 72 13.40 -15.35 28.76
N GLY A 73 13.71 -15.95 27.60
CA GLY A 73 13.59 -15.27 26.31
C GLY A 73 12.15 -14.83 26.05
N ARG A 74 11.94 -13.53 25.83
CA ARG A 74 10.71 -12.98 25.28
C ARG A 74 11.07 -11.95 24.23
N ALA A 75 10.64 -12.18 23.00
CA ALA A 75 11.00 -11.37 21.84
C ALA A 75 10.64 -9.90 22.10
N ARG A 76 11.65 -9.02 22.03
CA ARG A 76 11.43 -7.57 22.08
C ARG A 76 10.90 -7.14 20.72
N GLN A 77 9.58 -7.06 20.61
CA GLN A 77 8.90 -6.43 19.48
C GLN A 77 9.29 -4.95 19.48
N ALA A 78 10.21 -4.56 18.58
CA ALA A 78 10.79 -3.24 18.56
C ALA A 78 9.78 -2.23 17.98
N THR A 79 9.37 -1.26 18.81
CA THR A 79 8.66 -0.05 18.38
C THR A 79 9.50 0.66 17.31
N GLN A 80 9.02 0.70 16.06
CA GLN A 80 9.80 1.18 14.92
C GLN A 80 9.93 2.72 14.94
N PRO A 81 11.14 3.28 15.13
CA PRO A 81 11.34 4.73 15.17
C PRO A 81 11.93 5.24 13.84
N GLY A 82 11.11 5.94 13.06
CA GLY A 82 11.51 6.60 11.81
C GLY A 82 11.05 5.90 10.53
N SER A 83 11.02 6.63 9.43
CA SER A 83 10.72 6.07 8.10
C SER A 83 11.85 5.13 7.65
N LEU A 84 11.48 3.91 7.29
CA LEU A 84 12.36 2.97 6.61
C LEU A 84 12.17 3.16 5.11
N SER A 85 13.11 3.87 4.49
CA SER A 85 13.18 4.07 3.04
C SER A 85 14.15 3.03 2.47
N LEU A 86 13.66 2.24 1.50
CA LEU A 86 14.45 1.29 0.71
C LEU A 86 15.17 1.99 -0.44
N VAL A 87 14.48 2.92 -1.11
CA VAL A 87 15.06 3.85 -2.08
C VAL A 87 14.79 5.26 -1.58
N SER A 88 15.84 6.08 -1.46
CA SER A 88 15.74 7.45 -0.93
C SER A 88 15.33 8.47 -1.98
N ASP A 89 15.06 9.70 -1.52
CA ASP A 89 14.94 10.91 -2.34
C ASP A 89 16.11 11.12 -3.30
N ALA A 90 17.33 10.81 -2.88
CA ALA A 90 18.53 10.80 -3.72
C ALA A 90 18.60 9.67 -4.77
N TRP A 91 17.56 8.84 -4.91
CA TRP A 91 17.47 7.71 -5.85
C TRP A 91 18.48 6.57 -5.61
N GLU A 92 18.95 6.46 -4.36
CA GLU A 92 19.88 5.43 -3.90
C GLU A 92 19.19 4.39 -3.01
N ALA A 93 19.62 3.14 -3.12
CA ALA A 93 19.08 2.05 -2.31
C ALA A 93 19.85 1.91 -0.98
N HIS A 94 19.12 1.86 0.13
CA HIS A 94 19.69 1.74 1.48
C HIS A 94 19.21 0.44 2.12
N THR A 95 20.14 -0.37 2.64
CA THR A 95 19.78 -1.67 3.27
C THR A 95 20.13 -1.74 4.75
N ASP A 96 21.13 -0.99 5.21
CA ASP A 96 21.67 -1.08 6.58
C ASP A 96 20.63 -0.80 7.68
N LYS A 97 19.72 0.14 7.42
CA LYS A 97 18.63 0.50 8.35
C LYS A 97 17.49 -0.53 8.38
N ILE A 98 17.35 -1.35 7.34
CA ILE A 98 16.25 -2.31 7.17
C ILE A 98 16.66 -3.69 7.68
N LEU A 99 17.91 -4.09 7.43
CA LEU A 99 18.46 -5.41 7.76
C LEU A 99 18.22 -5.88 9.22
N PRO A 100 18.21 -5.01 10.26
CA PRO A 100 17.88 -5.42 11.64
C PRO A 100 16.45 -5.94 11.84
N TYR A 101 15.51 -5.60 10.94
CA TYR A 101 14.09 -6.00 11.04
C TYR A 101 13.75 -7.23 10.20
N LEU A 102 14.69 -7.68 9.37
CA LEU A 102 14.60 -8.89 8.56
C LEU A 102 15.30 -10.06 9.27
N THR A 103 14.83 -11.26 8.96
CA THR A 103 15.23 -12.54 9.56
C THR A 103 15.71 -13.52 8.48
N GLU A 104 16.14 -14.71 8.88
CA GLU A 104 16.42 -15.81 7.94
C GLU A 104 15.16 -16.64 7.61
N ASN A 105 13.97 -16.05 7.82
CA ASN A 105 12.71 -16.63 7.35
C ASN A 105 12.68 -16.66 5.81
N ASN A 106 12.16 -17.74 5.25
CA ASN A 106 11.97 -17.92 3.80
C ASN A 106 10.49 -17.98 3.39
N ASP A 107 9.57 -18.06 4.37
CA ASP A 107 8.13 -18.02 4.15
C ASP A 107 7.63 -16.59 4.37
N PHE A 108 7.76 -15.77 3.34
CA PHE A 108 7.33 -14.37 3.33
C PHE A 108 6.73 -14.00 1.97
N MET A 109 5.93 -12.93 1.96
CA MET A 109 5.36 -12.34 0.76
C MET A 109 5.79 -10.88 0.65
N VAL A 110 6.11 -10.44 -0.56
CA VAL A 110 6.45 -9.06 -0.91
C VAL A 110 5.34 -8.46 -1.76
N ILE A 111 4.72 -7.39 -1.28
CA ILE A 111 3.68 -6.65 -1.98
C ILE A 111 4.18 -5.23 -2.23
N GLY A 112 4.22 -4.83 -3.50
CA GLY A 112 4.49 -3.45 -3.90
C GLY A 112 3.21 -2.72 -4.32
N VAL A 113 3.20 -1.40 -4.22
CA VAL A 113 2.13 -0.55 -4.78
C VAL A 113 2.71 0.55 -5.67
N ILE A 114 2.06 0.77 -6.82
CA ILE A 114 2.40 1.81 -7.79
C ILE A 114 1.11 2.49 -8.28
N GLY A 115 1.19 3.77 -8.66
CA GLY A 115 0.01 4.55 -9.05
C GLY A 115 0.16 6.07 -8.91
N PRO A 116 -0.79 6.84 -9.45
CA PRO A 116 -0.76 8.32 -9.45
C PRO A 116 -0.76 8.95 -8.04
N PRO A 117 -0.59 10.28 -7.91
CA PRO A 117 -0.88 10.97 -6.65
C PRO A 117 -2.38 10.87 -6.29
N GLY A 118 -2.71 10.92 -4.99
CA GLY A 118 -4.09 10.98 -4.51
C GLY A 118 -4.92 9.67 -4.56
N VAL A 119 -4.50 8.63 -5.29
CA VAL A 119 -5.28 7.38 -5.44
C VAL A 119 -5.36 6.50 -4.19
N GLY A 120 -4.62 6.83 -3.12
CA GLY A 120 -4.71 6.16 -1.82
C GLY A 120 -3.75 4.99 -1.58
N LYS A 121 -2.64 4.89 -2.34
CA LYS A 121 -1.60 3.85 -2.19
C LYS A 121 -1.22 3.55 -0.73
N SER A 122 -0.70 4.53 -0.01
CA SER A 122 -0.28 4.41 1.39
C SER A 122 -1.44 4.02 2.32
N THR A 123 -2.69 4.38 2.00
CA THR A 123 -3.88 3.93 2.73
C THR A 123 -4.11 2.42 2.55
N ILE A 124 -3.98 1.91 1.33
CA ILE A 124 -4.07 0.47 1.03
C ILE A 124 -2.93 -0.29 1.74
N MET A 125 -1.71 0.24 1.72
CA MET A 125 -0.56 -0.39 2.40
C MET A 125 -0.70 -0.38 3.92
N ASN A 126 -1.34 0.64 4.51
CA ASN A 126 -1.66 0.63 5.95
C ASN A 126 -2.71 -0.43 6.30
N GLU A 127 -3.74 -0.65 5.46
CA GLU A 127 -4.69 -1.76 5.68
C GLU A 127 -3.98 -3.13 5.58
N LEU A 128 -3.13 -3.32 4.57
CA LEU A 128 -2.32 -4.55 4.39
C LEU A 128 -1.31 -4.78 5.53
N TYR A 129 -0.86 -3.71 6.19
CA TYR A 129 -0.03 -3.80 7.39
C TYR A 129 -0.84 -4.28 8.62
N GLY A 130 -2.16 -4.14 8.61
CA GLY A 130 -3.02 -4.33 9.77
C GLY A 130 -3.07 -3.10 10.70
N TYR A 131 -2.94 -1.89 10.14
CA TYR A 131 -3.06 -0.65 10.92
C TYR A 131 -4.51 -0.38 11.34
N ASP A 132 -4.78 -0.45 12.63
CA ASP A 132 -6.06 -0.03 13.21
C ASP A 132 -6.03 1.44 13.65
N ALA A 133 -6.81 2.27 12.95
CA ALA A 133 -6.98 3.69 13.29
C ALA A 133 -7.82 3.94 14.56
N SER A 134 -8.45 2.92 15.16
CA SER A 134 -9.19 3.05 16.42
C SER A 134 -8.27 3.13 17.64
N SER A 135 -7.03 2.63 17.52
CA SER A 135 -6.03 2.57 18.58
C SER A 135 -5.41 3.96 18.87
N PRO A 136 -5.67 4.59 20.03
CA PRO A 136 -5.25 5.97 20.28
C PRO A 136 -3.71 6.14 20.34
N GLY A 137 -3.20 7.18 19.67
CA GLY A 137 -1.78 7.57 19.73
C GLY A 137 -0.86 6.80 18.79
N MET A 138 -1.37 5.81 18.05
CA MET A 138 -0.65 5.20 16.92
C MET A 138 -0.73 6.11 15.69
N LEU A 139 0.40 6.31 15.01
CA LEU A 139 0.44 6.90 13.66
C LEU A 139 0.45 5.79 12.61
N PRO A 140 -0.09 6.04 11.40
CA PRO A 140 -0.03 5.06 10.31
C PRO A 140 1.43 4.75 9.91
N PRO A 141 1.80 3.47 9.73
CA PRO A 141 3.14 3.06 9.30
C PRO A 141 3.63 3.76 8.03
N PHE A 142 2.76 3.93 7.04
CA PHE A 142 3.00 4.72 5.84
C PHE A 142 2.27 6.07 5.94
N PRO A 143 2.96 7.22 5.86
CA PRO A 143 2.32 8.53 5.96
C PRO A 143 1.27 8.76 4.87
N THR A 144 0.02 9.05 5.28
CA THR A 144 -1.07 9.42 4.37
C THR A 144 -1.21 10.95 4.26
N GLN A 145 -1.59 11.46 3.08
CA GLN A 145 -1.82 12.90 2.86
C GLN A 145 -2.80 13.51 3.88
N THR A 146 -2.33 14.52 4.61
CA THR A 146 -3.17 15.38 5.45
C THR A 146 -3.93 16.39 4.59
N GLU A 147 -4.95 17.05 5.15
CA GLU A 147 -5.63 18.15 4.45
C GLU A 147 -4.67 19.29 4.08
N GLU A 148 -3.69 19.60 4.95
CA GLU A 148 -2.63 20.56 4.64
C GLU A 148 -1.80 20.11 3.42
N THR A 149 -1.35 18.85 3.39
CA THR A 149 -0.56 18.33 2.25
C THR A 149 -1.34 18.40 0.94
N LYS A 150 -2.66 18.11 0.97
CA LYS A 150 -3.55 18.24 -0.20
C LYS A 150 -3.68 19.69 -0.66
N LEU A 151 -3.91 20.63 0.27
CA LEU A 151 -4.01 22.07 -0.03
C LEU A 151 -2.71 22.64 -0.58
N MET A 152 -1.56 22.14 -0.14
CA MET A 152 -0.24 22.48 -0.70
C MET A 152 0.09 21.76 -2.02
N GLY A 153 -0.75 20.83 -2.49
CA GLY A 153 -0.51 20.04 -3.70
C GLY A 153 0.70 19.09 -3.62
N LYS A 154 1.16 18.73 -2.41
CA LYS A 154 2.42 17.98 -2.21
C LYS A 154 2.23 16.46 -2.19
N HIS A 155 3.29 15.73 -2.51
CA HIS A 155 3.39 14.29 -2.27
C HIS A 155 3.77 14.00 -0.79
N CYS A 156 3.57 12.75 -0.35
CA CYS A 156 3.99 12.29 0.97
C CYS A 156 5.14 11.29 0.90
N THR A 157 5.03 10.31 0.00
CA THR A 157 6.03 9.26 -0.21
C THR A 157 7.03 9.72 -1.27
N THR A 158 8.32 9.63 -0.97
CA THR A 158 9.44 9.96 -1.85
C THR A 158 10.36 8.74 -1.92
N GLY A 159 10.79 8.34 -3.12
CA GLY A 159 11.49 7.07 -3.35
C GLY A 159 10.59 5.85 -3.14
N ILE A 160 11.05 4.86 -2.37
CA ILE A 160 10.27 3.67 -1.97
C ILE A 160 10.41 3.48 -0.45
N ASP A 161 9.29 3.50 0.26
CA ASP A 161 9.22 3.20 1.69
C ASP A 161 8.90 1.71 1.91
N ILE A 162 9.52 1.09 2.91
CA ILE A 162 9.35 -0.32 3.26
C ILE A 162 8.81 -0.49 4.67
N ARG A 163 7.86 -1.42 4.88
CA ARG A 163 7.45 -1.88 6.21
C ARG A 163 7.32 -3.40 6.21
N ILE A 164 7.41 -4.02 7.39
CA ILE A 164 7.21 -5.45 7.58
C ILE A 164 6.09 -5.63 8.59
N SER A 165 5.02 -6.34 8.21
CA SER A 165 3.86 -6.58 9.06
C SER A 165 4.18 -7.61 10.16
N ASN A 166 3.26 -7.75 11.13
CA ASN A 166 3.36 -8.81 12.15
C ASN A 166 3.32 -10.22 11.55
N GLU A 167 2.70 -10.38 10.37
CA GLU A 167 2.57 -11.63 9.61
C GLU A 167 3.74 -11.84 8.62
N ARG A 168 4.86 -11.12 8.79
CA ARG A 168 6.06 -11.17 7.93
C ARG A 168 5.84 -10.79 6.46
N VAL A 169 4.74 -10.10 6.16
CA VAL A 169 4.53 -9.52 4.82
C VAL A 169 5.39 -8.26 4.67
N ILE A 170 6.21 -8.23 3.63
CA ILE A 170 7.03 -7.07 3.27
C ILE A 170 6.21 -6.18 2.33
N LEU A 171 6.09 -4.91 2.69
CA LEU A 171 5.23 -3.93 2.04
C LEU A 171 6.07 -2.78 1.49
N LEU A 172 5.97 -2.50 0.19
CA LEU A 172 6.71 -1.44 -0.53
C LEU A 172 5.77 -0.36 -1.08
N ASP A 173 5.74 0.82 -0.45
CA ASP A 173 5.00 2.00 -0.92
C ASP A 173 5.91 2.88 -1.78
N ALA A 174 5.70 2.89 -3.09
CA ALA A 174 6.45 3.75 -4.00
C ALA A 174 5.85 5.17 -4.06
N GLN A 175 6.72 6.15 -4.29
CA GLN A 175 6.31 7.51 -4.62
C GLN A 175 5.32 7.55 -5.80
N PRO A 176 4.43 8.56 -5.87
CA PRO A 176 3.49 8.66 -6.98
C PRO A 176 4.19 8.84 -8.33
N VAL A 177 3.83 7.99 -9.29
CA VAL A 177 4.15 8.22 -10.71
C VAL A 177 3.26 9.33 -11.27
N TYR A 178 3.66 9.94 -12.39
CA TYR A 178 2.92 11.05 -13.02
C TYR A 178 2.58 12.20 -12.05
N SER A 179 3.47 12.50 -11.10
CA SER A 179 3.21 13.46 -10.02
C SER A 179 3.81 14.83 -10.30
N PRO A 180 2.98 15.88 -10.52
CA PRO A 180 3.50 17.23 -10.73
C PRO A 180 4.34 17.76 -9.57
N SER A 181 4.06 17.35 -8.32
CA SER A 181 4.84 17.79 -7.16
C SER A 181 6.20 17.11 -7.05
N VAL A 182 6.33 15.84 -7.50
CA VAL A 182 7.66 15.20 -7.61
C VAL A 182 8.47 15.90 -8.70
N LEU A 183 7.86 16.15 -9.87
CA LEU A 183 8.49 16.89 -10.97
C LEU A 183 8.95 18.30 -10.54
N ILE A 184 8.13 19.05 -9.82
CA ILE A 184 8.47 20.39 -9.31
C ILE A 184 9.64 20.33 -8.32
N ASP A 185 9.60 19.41 -7.35
CA ASP A 185 10.65 19.30 -6.32
C ASP A 185 12.00 18.83 -6.91
N MET A 186 11.99 18.08 -8.03
CA MET A 186 13.21 17.64 -8.72
C MET A 186 13.71 18.58 -9.85
N MET A 187 12.95 19.60 -10.24
CA MET A 187 13.31 20.47 -11.36
C MET A 187 14.25 21.61 -10.93
N ARG A 188 15.46 21.65 -11.50
CA ARG A 188 16.36 22.80 -11.37
C ARG A 188 15.85 24.01 -12.17
N PRO A 189 16.30 25.25 -11.86
CA PRO A 189 15.92 26.46 -12.60
C PRO A 189 16.27 26.46 -14.10
N ASP A 190 17.14 25.57 -14.56
CA ASP A 190 17.51 25.38 -15.97
C ASP A 190 16.68 24.28 -16.68
N GLY A 191 15.66 23.74 -16.01
CA GLY A 191 14.83 22.63 -16.49
C GLY A 191 15.49 21.26 -16.40
N SER A 192 16.69 21.14 -15.82
CA SER A 192 17.36 19.84 -15.62
C SER A 192 16.88 19.12 -14.35
N SER A 193 17.00 17.79 -14.34
CA SER A 193 16.71 16.97 -13.15
C SER A 193 17.79 17.10 -12.08
N THR A 194 17.41 17.38 -10.84
CA THR A 194 18.29 17.27 -9.66
C THR A 194 18.82 15.85 -9.47
N ILE A 195 18.01 14.85 -9.83
CA ILE A 195 18.26 13.41 -9.63
C ILE A 195 18.94 12.80 -10.88
N PRO A 196 20.07 12.07 -10.72
CA PRO A 196 20.75 11.38 -11.83
C PRO A 196 20.11 10.01 -12.13
N VAL A 197 19.04 9.99 -12.92
CA VAL A 197 18.21 8.79 -13.17
C VAL A 197 18.93 7.69 -13.97
N LEU A 198 19.83 8.06 -14.90
CA LEU A 198 20.59 7.11 -15.73
C LEU A 198 22.11 7.34 -15.57
N ASN A 199 22.75 6.64 -14.64
CA ASN A 199 24.22 6.63 -14.46
C ASN A 199 24.93 8.01 -14.43
N GLY A 200 24.23 9.07 -14.01
CA GLY A 200 24.79 10.43 -14.00
C GLY A 200 24.63 11.22 -15.30
N GLU A 201 23.99 10.68 -16.34
CA GLU A 201 23.65 11.46 -17.54
C GLU A 201 22.66 12.59 -17.19
N PRO A 202 22.93 13.85 -17.60
CA PRO A 202 22.06 14.97 -17.30
C PRO A 202 20.84 14.98 -18.22
N LEU A 203 19.65 14.82 -17.63
CA LEU A 203 18.36 14.82 -18.33
C LEU A 203 17.55 16.08 -17.99
N SER A 204 16.56 16.41 -18.84
CA SER A 204 15.48 17.33 -18.45
C SER A 204 14.65 16.73 -17.31
N ALA A 205 14.04 17.57 -16.49
CA ALA A 205 13.23 17.12 -15.36
C ALA A 205 12.05 16.25 -15.83
N ASP A 206 11.38 16.61 -16.93
CA ASP A 206 10.24 15.85 -17.48
C ASP A 206 10.62 14.44 -17.91
N LEU A 207 11.73 14.29 -18.65
CA LEU A 207 12.21 13.00 -19.13
C LEU A 207 12.76 12.14 -17.98
N ALA A 208 13.45 12.76 -17.03
CA ALA A 208 13.89 12.08 -15.81
C ALA A 208 12.70 11.54 -15.01
N HIS A 209 11.66 12.35 -14.83
CA HIS A 209 10.44 11.97 -14.11
C HIS A 209 9.67 10.82 -14.80
N GLU A 210 9.60 10.81 -16.14
CA GLU A 210 9.04 9.69 -16.91
C GLU A 210 9.83 8.38 -16.68
N LEU A 211 11.16 8.46 -16.81
CA LEU A 211 12.05 7.31 -16.59
C LEU A 211 12.04 6.82 -15.14
N MET A 212 11.85 7.71 -14.15
CA MET A 212 11.69 7.31 -12.75
C MET A 212 10.44 6.44 -12.55
N GLY A 213 9.32 6.77 -13.20
CA GLY A 213 8.11 5.94 -13.16
C GLY A 213 8.34 4.53 -13.74
N ILE A 214 9.05 4.45 -14.86
CA ILE A 214 9.46 3.18 -15.48
C ILE A 214 10.40 2.38 -14.57
N GLN A 215 11.43 3.01 -14.00
CA GLN A 215 12.38 2.33 -13.11
C GLN A 215 11.71 1.79 -11.85
N LEU A 216 10.77 2.53 -11.25
CA LEU A 216 9.95 2.03 -10.13
C LEU A 216 9.12 0.81 -10.53
N GLY A 217 8.43 0.87 -11.67
CA GLY A 217 7.62 -0.24 -12.18
C GLY A 217 8.45 -1.49 -12.47
N VAL A 218 9.58 -1.34 -13.18
CA VAL A 218 10.53 -2.43 -13.47
C VAL A 218 11.11 -3.02 -12.19
N PHE A 219 11.49 -2.19 -11.22
CA PHE A 219 11.99 -2.66 -9.93
C PHE A 219 10.94 -3.47 -9.17
N LEU A 220 9.75 -2.92 -8.95
CA LEU A 220 8.67 -3.59 -8.23
C LEU A 220 8.26 -4.90 -8.92
N ALA A 221 8.12 -4.91 -10.25
CA ALA A 221 7.82 -6.11 -11.04
C ALA A 221 8.93 -7.18 -11.02
N SER A 222 10.12 -6.85 -10.51
CA SER A 222 11.27 -7.77 -10.38
C SER A 222 11.45 -8.31 -8.95
N VAL A 223 11.04 -7.56 -7.93
CA VAL A 223 11.31 -7.90 -6.51
C VAL A 223 10.08 -8.27 -5.68
N CYS A 224 8.87 -7.97 -6.17
CA CYS A 224 7.62 -8.28 -5.49
C CYS A 224 7.03 -9.62 -5.94
N ASN A 225 6.23 -10.26 -5.08
CA ASN A 225 5.37 -11.36 -5.51
C ASN A 225 4.08 -10.84 -6.15
N ILE A 226 3.54 -9.72 -5.63
CA ILE A 226 2.35 -9.02 -6.13
C ILE A 226 2.67 -7.53 -6.28
N VAL A 227 2.28 -6.91 -7.40
CA VAL A 227 2.27 -5.45 -7.55
C VAL A 227 0.82 -4.96 -7.68
N LEU A 228 0.42 -4.11 -6.75
CA LEU A 228 -0.85 -3.40 -6.76
C LEU A 228 -0.72 -2.16 -7.66
N VAL A 229 -1.40 -2.21 -8.81
CA VAL A 229 -1.44 -1.15 -9.81
C VAL A 229 -2.70 -0.33 -9.57
N VAL A 230 -2.56 0.80 -8.86
CA VAL A 230 -3.68 1.63 -8.41
C VAL A 230 -3.89 2.79 -9.38
N SER A 231 -5.11 2.95 -9.90
CA SER A 231 -5.49 4.04 -10.82
C SER A 231 -6.72 4.81 -10.34
N GLU A 232 -6.99 5.98 -10.92
CA GLU A 232 -8.19 6.77 -10.59
C GLU A 232 -9.32 6.49 -11.60
N GLY A 233 -10.45 5.97 -11.11
CA GLY A 233 -11.58 5.61 -11.96
C GLY A 233 -11.34 4.37 -12.83
N MET A 234 -12.32 4.05 -13.70
CA MET A 234 -12.27 2.85 -14.56
C MET A 234 -11.60 3.08 -15.93
N ASN A 235 -11.37 4.35 -16.31
CA ASN A 235 -10.95 4.73 -17.66
C ASN A 235 -9.50 5.26 -17.71
N ASP A 236 -8.78 5.24 -16.58
CA ASP A 236 -7.37 5.64 -16.51
C ASP A 236 -6.49 4.49 -17.04
N LEU A 237 -6.14 4.61 -18.33
CA LEU A 237 -5.27 3.67 -19.04
C LEU A 237 -3.77 3.97 -18.83
N SER A 238 -3.41 5.11 -18.25
CA SER A 238 -2.00 5.53 -18.13
C SER A 238 -1.16 4.53 -17.33
N MET A 239 -1.74 3.98 -16.26
CA MET A 239 -1.13 2.92 -15.47
C MET A 239 -1.01 1.59 -16.23
N TRP A 240 -1.90 1.31 -17.18
CA TRP A 240 -1.79 0.11 -18.01
C TRP A 240 -0.69 0.27 -19.06
N GLU A 241 -0.60 1.45 -19.68
CA GLU A 241 0.48 1.83 -20.60
C GLU A 241 1.84 1.81 -19.91
N LEU A 242 1.93 2.29 -18.66
CA LEU A 242 3.12 2.15 -17.82
C LEU A 242 3.50 0.69 -17.62
N MET A 243 2.55 -0.18 -17.23
CA MET A 243 2.87 -1.59 -16.99
C MET A 243 3.25 -2.34 -18.28
N LEU A 244 2.64 -2.03 -19.43
CA LEU A 244 3.08 -2.57 -20.72
C LEU A 244 4.48 -2.07 -21.12
N THR A 245 4.82 -0.82 -20.76
CA THR A 245 6.18 -0.26 -20.93
C THR A 245 7.18 -0.94 -19.99
N VAL A 246 6.78 -1.27 -18.76
CA VAL A 246 7.57 -2.05 -17.81
C VAL A 246 7.85 -3.46 -18.33
N ASP A 247 6.84 -4.14 -18.88
CA ASP A 247 6.98 -5.48 -19.47
C ASP A 247 8.01 -5.49 -20.62
N LEU A 248 7.92 -4.48 -21.50
CA LEU A 248 8.86 -4.29 -22.62
C LEU A 248 10.30 -4.02 -22.15
N LEU A 249 10.48 -3.27 -21.06
CA LEU A 249 11.80 -2.77 -20.61
C LEU A 249 12.47 -3.61 -19.51
N LYS A 250 11.75 -4.56 -18.89
CA LYS A 250 12.28 -5.49 -17.87
C LYS A 250 13.09 -6.63 -18.52
N HIS A 251 14.16 -6.27 -19.21
CA HIS A 251 15.05 -7.20 -19.92
C HIS A 251 16.40 -7.33 -19.19
N ASN A 252 16.99 -8.54 -19.17
CA ASN A 252 18.23 -8.87 -18.42
C ASN A 252 18.18 -8.56 -16.91
N ILE A 253 16.98 -8.57 -16.30
CA ILE A 253 16.81 -8.39 -14.85
C ILE A 253 16.38 -9.73 -14.24
N PRO A 254 17.31 -10.45 -13.59
CA PRO A 254 17.10 -11.82 -13.14
C PRO A 254 16.24 -11.88 -11.88
N ASP A 255 15.77 -13.09 -11.60
CA ASP A 255 15.13 -13.45 -10.35
C ASP A 255 16.03 -13.10 -9.13
N PRO A 256 15.51 -12.40 -8.10
CA PRO A 256 16.25 -12.07 -6.88
C PRO A 256 16.96 -13.26 -6.22
N SER A 257 16.39 -14.46 -6.31
CA SER A 257 16.91 -15.68 -5.69
C SER A 257 18.15 -16.27 -6.38
N VAL A 258 18.48 -15.82 -7.59
CA VAL A 258 19.70 -16.23 -8.30
C VAL A 258 20.92 -15.39 -7.86
N LEU A 259 20.70 -14.13 -7.46
CA LEU A 259 21.77 -13.16 -7.16
C LEU A 259 22.52 -13.40 -5.84
N THR A 260 22.02 -14.27 -4.96
CA THR A 260 22.65 -14.65 -3.69
C THR A 260 23.64 -15.80 -3.81
N SER A 261 23.58 -16.59 -4.89
CA SER A 261 24.42 -17.79 -5.12
C SER A 261 25.91 -17.48 -5.38
N SER A 262 26.34 -16.21 -5.30
CA SER A 262 27.69 -15.73 -5.65
C SER A 262 28.67 -15.63 -4.46
N ALA A 263 28.24 -16.00 -3.25
CA ALA A 263 29.07 -15.92 -2.04
C ALA A 263 29.91 -17.18 -1.73
N SER A 264 29.66 -18.30 -2.42
CA SER A 264 30.48 -19.52 -2.36
C SER A 264 31.38 -19.60 -3.58
N GLN A 265 32.69 -19.78 -3.36
CA GLN A 265 33.68 -19.96 -4.43
C GLN A 265 33.35 -21.18 -5.28
N ASP A 266 33.36 -21.04 -6.61
CA ASP A 266 34.48 -21.56 -7.39
C ASP A 266 34.48 -21.01 -8.83
N LYS A 267 35.69 -20.68 -9.32
CA LYS A 267 35.93 -20.49 -10.75
C LYS A 267 36.18 -21.86 -11.37
N GLU A 268 35.24 -22.42 -12.10
CA GLU A 268 35.58 -23.40 -13.14
C GLU A 268 34.53 -23.45 -14.26
N ASN A 269 35.02 -23.69 -15.47
CA ASN A 269 34.28 -23.51 -16.72
C ASN A 269 32.96 -24.29 -16.75
N LYS A 270 31.85 -23.59 -17.04
CA LYS A 270 30.68 -24.20 -17.70
C LYS A 270 30.28 -23.36 -18.90
N ASN A 271 29.98 -24.08 -19.98
CA ASN A 271 29.80 -23.53 -21.31
C ASN A 271 28.59 -22.62 -21.42
N ASP A 272 28.67 -21.78 -22.45
CA ASP A 272 27.66 -20.86 -22.96
C ASP A 272 26.42 -21.61 -23.48
N ASP A 273 25.56 -22.05 -22.56
CA ASP A 273 24.31 -22.77 -22.86
C ASP A 273 23.28 -22.69 -21.69
N GLN A 274 23.23 -21.54 -20.99
CA GLN A 274 22.18 -21.28 -19.96
C GLN A 274 20.98 -20.54 -20.55
N LEU A 275 20.54 -21.01 -21.73
CA LEU A 275 19.37 -20.55 -22.45
C LEU A 275 18.09 -21.03 -21.75
N GLY A 276 17.66 -20.35 -20.68
CA GLY A 276 16.42 -20.70 -19.97
C GLY A 276 16.31 -20.34 -18.49
N SER A 277 16.99 -19.31 -17.99
CA SER A 277 16.53 -18.69 -16.73
C SER A 277 15.24 -17.94 -17.02
N GLU A 278 14.08 -18.45 -16.57
CA GLU A 278 12.82 -17.71 -16.69
C GLU A 278 12.95 -16.35 -16.03
N ASP A 279 12.68 -15.27 -16.79
CA ASP A 279 12.64 -13.93 -16.22
C ASP A 279 11.47 -13.83 -15.23
N TYR A 280 11.80 -13.89 -13.94
CA TYR A 280 10.82 -13.74 -12.87
C TYR A 280 10.10 -12.40 -13.02
N ILE A 281 8.76 -12.42 -12.99
CA ILE A 281 7.93 -11.23 -13.04
C ILE A 281 6.75 -11.38 -12.07
N SER A 282 6.46 -10.34 -11.30
CA SER A 282 5.37 -10.30 -10.31
C SER A 282 4.00 -10.57 -10.95
N ASP A 283 3.07 -11.09 -10.17
CA ASP A 283 1.65 -11.06 -10.55
C ASP A 283 1.10 -9.63 -10.36
N LEU A 284 0.22 -9.16 -11.25
CA LEU A 284 -0.40 -7.83 -11.15
C LEU A 284 -1.80 -7.90 -10.57
N CYS A 285 -2.14 -6.92 -9.76
CA CYS A 285 -3.50 -6.69 -9.28
C CYS A 285 -3.88 -5.22 -9.50
N PHE A 286 -4.92 -4.98 -10.29
CA PHE A 286 -5.41 -3.65 -10.64
C PHE A 286 -6.44 -3.18 -9.62
N VAL A 287 -6.23 -2.00 -9.06
CA VAL A 287 -7.12 -1.40 -8.05
C VAL A 287 -7.64 -0.06 -8.58
N HIS A 288 -8.88 -0.05 -9.06
CA HIS A 288 -9.53 1.17 -9.54
C HIS A 288 -10.14 1.90 -8.34
N ALA A 289 -9.53 3.01 -7.97
CA ALA A 289 -9.89 3.78 -6.79
C ALA A 289 -10.79 4.98 -7.12
N ARG A 290 -11.38 5.58 -6.06
CA ARG A 290 -12.20 6.80 -6.11
C ARG A 290 -13.47 6.69 -6.96
N LEU A 291 -14.01 5.48 -7.12
CA LEU A 291 -15.18 5.19 -7.95
C LEU A 291 -16.47 5.80 -7.40
N GLN A 292 -17.35 6.24 -8.31
CA GLN A 292 -18.69 6.71 -7.98
C GLN A 292 -19.71 5.58 -8.11
N GLY A 293 -20.91 5.76 -7.56
CA GLY A 293 -21.94 4.70 -7.54
C GLY A 293 -22.30 4.14 -8.91
N GLN A 294 -22.37 5.02 -9.90
CA GLN A 294 -22.62 4.67 -11.29
C GLN A 294 -21.55 3.77 -11.93
N ASP A 295 -20.38 3.61 -11.31
CA ASP A 295 -19.25 2.85 -11.86
C ASP A 295 -19.29 1.37 -11.47
N PHE A 296 -20.03 1.03 -10.41
CA PHE A 296 -20.22 -0.35 -9.95
C PHE A 296 -21.24 -1.16 -10.79
N SER A 297 -21.69 -0.67 -11.95
CA SER A 297 -22.63 -1.42 -12.78
C SER A 297 -21.97 -2.69 -13.35
N PRO A 298 -22.62 -3.87 -13.31
CA PRO A 298 -22.04 -5.11 -13.82
C PRO A 298 -21.57 -5.03 -15.28
N SER A 299 -22.28 -4.24 -16.10
CA SER A 299 -21.92 -3.94 -17.50
C SER A 299 -20.57 -3.21 -17.64
N LYS A 300 -20.27 -2.23 -16.78
CA LYS A 300 -18.99 -1.51 -16.78
C LYS A 300 -17.86 -2.42 -16.33
N LEU A 301 -18.07 -3.23 -15.29
CA LEU A 301 -17.08 -4.19 -14.80
C LEU A 301 -16.78 -5.29 -15.83
N MET A 302 -17.79 -5.79 -16.55
CA MET A 302 -17.58 -6.74 -17.67
C MET A 302 -16.78 -6.09 -18.81
N LEU A 303 -17.09 -4.84 -19.17
CA LEU A 303 -16.33 -4.09 -20.18
C LEU A 303 -14.88 -3.86 -19.74
N LEU A 304 -14.66 -3.47 -18.48
CA LEU A 304 -13.35 -3.26 -17.89
C LEU A 304 -12.49 -4.54 -17.97
N ARG A 305 -13.02 -5.68 -17.51
CA ARG A 305 -12.35 -6.99 -17.59
C ARG A 305 -11.96 -7.35 -19.02
N LYS A 306 -12.90 -7.26 -19.97
CA LYS A 306 -12.65 -7.56 -21.39
C LYS A 306 -11.63 -6.61 -22.02
N THR A 307 -11.60 -5.35 -21.61
CA THR A 307 -10.64 -4.36 -22.12
C THR A 307 -9.26 -4.63 -21.55
N LEU A 308 -9.14 -4.88 -20.23
CA LEU A 308 -7.88 -5.24 -19.58
C LEU A 308 -7.27 -6.52 -20.19
N GLU A 309 -8.07 -7.59 -20.31
CA GLU A 309 -7.66 -8.86 -20.93
C GLU A 309 -7.15 -8.67 -22.37
N LYS A 310 -7.77 -7.76 -23.13
CA LYS A 310 -7.31 -7.39 -24.48
C LYS A 310 -6.01 -6.57 -24.46
N HIS A 311 -5.83 -5.65 -23.50
CA HIS A 311 -4.65 -4.79 -23.40
C HIS A 311 -3.38 -5.57 -23.04
N PHE A 312 -3.51 -6.62 -22.22
CA PHE A 312 -2.38 -7.43 -21.74
C PHE A 312 -2.29 -8.82 -22.42
N ASN A 313 -3.00 -9.03 -23.53
CA ASN A 313 -3.07 -10.34 -24.19
C ASN A 313 -1.73 -10.91 -24.68
N SER A 314 -0.76 -10.02 -24.97
CA SER A 314 0.61 -10.35 -25.39
C SER A 314 1.65 -10.05 -24.31
N SER A 315 1.23 -9.78 -23.08
CA SER A 315 2.11 -9.39 -21.98
C SER A 315 2.67 -10.60 -21.23
N SER A 316 3.88 -10.48 -20.68
CA SER A 316 4.45 -11.47 -19.76
C SER A 316 3.78 -11.47 -18.39
N PHE A 317 3.07 -10.38 -18.05
CA PHE A 317 2.29 -10.26 -16.82
C PHE A 317 1.10 -11.21 -16.83
N ARG A 318 0.95 -11.99 -15.76
CA ARG A 318 -0.19 -12.89 -15.57
C ARG A 318 -1.38 -12.12 -15.00
N ILE A 319 -2.39 -11.90 -15.84
CA ILE A 319 -3.74 -11.51 -15.42
C ILE A 319 -4.61 -12.78 -15.42
N ARG A 320 -5.02 -13.27 -14.25
CA ARG A 320 -5.82 -14.49 -14.08
C ARG A 320 -7.30 -14.23 -14.32
N SER A 321 -7.65 -14.02 -15.60
CA SER A 321 -9.04 -14.01 -16.09
C SER A 321 -9.86 -15.16 -15.49
N SER A 322 -10.97 -14.83 -14.82
CA SER A 322 -11.75 -15.72 -13.94
C SER A 322 -12.59 -16.78 -14.68
N ASN A 323 -12.12 -17.30 -15.82
CA ASN A 323 -12.84 -18.24 -16.70
C ASN A 323 -12.51 -19.73 -16.41
N ALA A 324 -12.11 -20.07 -15.19
CA ALA A 324 -11.65 -21.40 -14.80
C ALA A 324 -12.70 -22.28 -14.09
N THR A 325 -13.97 -22.20 -14.50
CA THR A 325 -14.98 -23.26 -14.24
C THR A 325 -15.94 -23.39 -15.42
N GLY A 326 -15.46 -24.05 -16.49
CA GLY A 326 -16.31 -24.55 -17.56
C GLY A 326 -17.12 -25.77 -17.09
N GLN A 327 -18.17 -25.56 -16.30
CA GLN A 327 -19.28 -26.50 -16.18
C GLN A 327 -20.58 -25.76 -16.42
N ALA A 328 -21.10 -25.90 -17.64
CA ALA A 328 -22.44 -25.45 -17.99
C ALA A 328 -23.44 -26.29 -17.19
N SER A 329 -24.02 -25.68 -16.16
CA SER A 329 -25.22 -26.17 -15.49
C SER A 329 -26.36 -25.24 -15.87
N ASP A 330 -27.22 -25.69 -16.79
CA ASP A 330 -28.46 -24.99 -17.13
C ASP A 330 -29.36 -24.93 -15.88
N SER A 331 -29.48 -23.74 -15.29
CA SER A 331 -30.53 -23.43 -14.32
C SER A 331 -31.07 -22.03 -14.54
N LEU A 332 -32.13 -21.97 -15.35
CA LEU A 332 -32.94 -20.77 -15.53
C LEU A 332 -33.59 -20.36 -14.20
N VAL A 333 -33.70 -19.04 -13.99
CA VAL A 333 -34.49 -18.34 -12.95
C VAL A 333 -33.89 -18.29 -11.52
N SER A 334 -33.27 -17.16 -11.18
CA SER A 334 -33.82 -16.28 -10.12
C SER A 334 -33.28 -14.84 -10.23
N SER A 335 -34.17 -13.86 -10.31
CA SER A 335 -33.82 -12.44 -10.40
C SER A 335 -33.48 -11.85 -9.03
N SER A 336 -32.28 -12.14 -8.53
CA SER A 336 -31.71 -11.53 -7.31
C SER A 336 -30.18 -11.68 -7.32
N SER A 337 -29.49 -11.01 -8.26
CA SER A 337 -28.03 -10.91 -8.28
C SER A 337 -27.52 -10.04 -7.13
N LYS A 338 -27.51 -10.60 -5.92
CA LYS A 338 -26.84 -10.02 -4.75
C LYS A 338 -25.32 -10.12 -4.92
N VAL A 339 -24.62 -9.43 -4.03
CA VAL A 339 -23.15 -9.24 -3.92
C VAL A 339 -22.29 -10.51 -4.17
N GLU A 340 -22.85 -11.71 -4.05
CA GLU A 340 -22.14 -12.99 -4.21
C GLU A 340 -21.49 -13.19 -5.60
N ASP A 341 -22.04 -12.62 -6.68
CA ASP A 341 -21.41 -12.64 -8.02
C ASP A 341 -20.18 -11.71 -8.14
N LEU A 342 -20.00 -10.77 -7.21
CA LEU A 342 -18.78 -9.96 -7.09
C LEU A 342 -17.73 -10.59 -6.17
N THR A 343 -18.05 -11.72 -5.52
CA THR A 343 -17.13 -12.44 -4.61
C THR A 343 -16.81 -13.86 -5.05
N SER A 344 -17.59 -14.44 -5.98
CA SER A 344 -17.45 -15.83 -6.43
C SER A 344 -16.39 -15.99 -7.51
N GLY A 345 -15.13 -15.71 -7.15
CA GLY A 345 -13.97 -15.90 -8.02
C GLY A 345 -12.78 -15.04 -7.59
N ARG A 346 -11.56 -15.56 -7.80
CA ARG A 346 -10.34 -14.74 -7.69
C ARG A 346 -10.36 -13.66 -8.77
N GLN A 347 -10.01 -12.44 -8.38
CA GLN A 347 -10.08 -11.25 -9.23
C GLN A 347 -8.74 -10.54 -9.24
N ASP A 348 -8.22 -10.26 -10.45
CA ASP A 348 -7.11 -9.32 -10.62
C ASP A 348 -7.57 -7.86 -10.66
N ILE A 349 -8.87 -7.60 -10.50
CA ILE A 349 -9.47 -6.27 -10.54
C ILE A 349 -10.27 -6.03 -9.26
N PHE A 350 -9.90 -5.00 -8.50
CA PHE A 350 -10.63 -4.51 -7.34
C PHE A 350 -11.16 -3.11 -7.61
N LEU A 351 -12.35 -2.84 -7.05
CA LEU A 351 -13.05 -1.57 -7.17
C LEU A 351 -13.14 -0.93 -5.77
N LEU A 352 -12.54 0.24 -5.57
CA LEU A 352 -12.63 0.99 -4.32
C LEU A 352 -13.45 2.28 -4.52
N PRO A 353 -14.53 2.50 -3.75
CA PRO A 353 -15.37 3.69 -3.89
C PRO A 353 -14.63 4.94 -3.43
N LEU A 354 -15.12 6.12 -3.84
CA LEU A 354 -14.72 7.38 -3.26
C LEU A 354 -15.04 7.40 -1.76
N ARG A 355 -14.04 7.67 -0.93
CA ARG A 355 -14.21 7.79 0.52
C ARG A 355 -15.04 9.04 0.84
N GLY A 356 -16.27 8.83 1.31
CA GLY A 356 -17.13 9.89 1.85
C GLY A 356 -16.59 10.49 3.14
N GLN A 357 -17.04 11.70 3.49
CA GLN A 357 -16.72 12.32 4.79
C GLN A 357 -17.23 11.46 5.96
N ASP A 358 -18.44 10.91 5.82
CA ASP A 358 -18.94 9.89 6.72
C ASP A 358 -18.71 8.49 6.12
N ASN A 359 -18.06 7.60 6.87
CA ASN A 359 -17.97 6.17 6.55
C ASN A 359 -19.35 5.45 6.56
N SER A 360 -20.45 6.19 6.76
CA SER A 360 -21.83 5.71 6.89
C SER A 360 -22.59 5.63 5.56
N THR A 361 -22.09 6.25 4.48
CA THR A 361 -22.70 6.16 3.14
C THR A 361 -22.56 4.74 2.61
N LYS A 362 -23.53 3.90 2.97
CA LYS A 362 -23.67 2.55 2.43
C LYS A 362 -23.97 2.64 0.95
N PHE A 363 -23.02 2.21 0.13
CA PHE A 363 -23.36 1.77 -1.21
C PHE A 363 -24.14 0.46 -1.14
N GLU A 364 -24.88 0.17 -2.20
CA GLU A 364 -25.47 -1.16 -2.45
C GLU A 364 -24.42 -2.28 -2.33
N TYR A 365 -23.15 -1.95 -2.60
CA TYR A 365 -21.97 -2.81 -2.56
C TYR A 365 -21.13 -2.73 -1.27
N GLY A 366 -21.53 -1.91 -0.28
CA GLY A 366 -20.85 -1.81 1.03
C GLY A 366 -20.28 -0.42 1.35
N THR A 367 -19.38 -0.35 2.34
CA THR A 367 -18.64 0.87 2.72
C THR A 367 -17.19 0.79 2.24
N TYR A 368 -16.49 1.93 2.12
CA TYR A 368 -15.08 1.97 1.73
C TYR A 368 -14.19 1.05 2.59
N SER A 369 -14.34 1.09 3.91
CA SER A 369 -13.59 0.23 4.83
C SER A 369 -13.92 -1.27 4.67
N CYS A 370 -15.18 -1.62 4.38
CA CYS A 370 -15.56 -3.01 4.09
C CYS A 370 -14.85 -3.52 2.83
N MET A 371 -14.91 -2.76 1.74
CA MET A 371 -14.28 -3.14 0.46
C MET A 371 -12.75 -3.14 0.53
N LEU A 372 -12.16 -2.24 1.34
CA LEU A 372 -10.72 -2.21 1.60
C LEU A 372 -10.26 -3.44 2.43
N GLY A 373 -11.05 -3.85 3.43
CA GLY A 373 -10.82 -5.10 4.15
C GLY A 373 -10.96 -6.34 3.26
N MET A 374 -11.94 -6.36 2.34
CA MET A 374 -12.08 -7.44 1.35
C MET A 374 -10.88 -7.50 0.39
N LEU A 375 -10.33 -6.35 -0.05
CA LEU A 375 -9.09 -6.29 -0.81
C LEU A 375 -7.94 -6.90 0.01
N ARG A 376 -7.75 -6.46 1.26
CA ARG A 376 -6.71 -7.01 2.16
C ARG A 376 -6.81 -8.54 2.26
N ASP A 377 -7.97 -9.07 2.58
CA ASP A 377 -8.16 -10.50 2.82
C ASP A 377 -7.94 -11.34 1.54
N GLN A 378 -8.30 -10.82 0.36
CA GLN A 378 -8.03 -11.49 -0.92
C GLN A 378 -6.56 -11.40 -1.36
N ILE A 379 -5.87 -10.29 -1.08
CA ILE A 379 -4.43 -10.13 -1.39
C ILE A 379 -3.58 -11.01 -0.46
N LEU A 380 -3.86 -11.03 0.85
CA LEU A 380 -3.10 -11.84 1.81
C LEU A 380 -3.33 -13.36 1.60
N SER A 381 -4.48 -13.77 1.06
CA SER A 381 -4.76 -15.17 0.69
C SER A 381 -4.38 -15.53 -0.76
N TRP A 382 -3.73 -14.62 -1.49
CA TRP A 382 -3.33 -14.83 -2.88
C TRP A 382 -2.14 -15.81 -2.96
N PRO A 383 -2.24 -16.94 -3.71
CA PRO A 383 -1.10 -17.80 -3.97
C PRO A 383 -0.21 -17.15 -5.01
N ALA A 384 0.66 -16.27 -4.53
CA ALA A 384 1.55 -15.45 -5.32
C ALA A 384 2.72 -16.27 -5.87
N ARG A 385 3.32 -15.83 -6.97
CA ARG A 385 4.46 -16.52 -7.57
C ARG A 385 5.68 -16.48 -6.64
N SER A 386 6.09 -17.64 -6.14
CA SER A 386 7.37 -17.83 -5.45
C SER A 386 8.55 -17.55 -6.37
N PHE A 387 9.67 -17.10 -5.80
CA PHE A 387 10.95 -17.03 -6.51
C PHE A 387 11.44 -18.44 -6.88
N SER A 388 12.26 -18.55 -7.94
CA SER A 388 12.72 -19.83 -8.50
C SER A 388 13.59 -20.66 -7.54
N LYS A 389 14.31 -20.00 -6.62
CA LYS A 389 15.02 -20.65 -5.51
C LYS A 389 14.49 -20.13 -4.18
N ASN A 390 14.63 -20.97 -3.14
CA ASN A 390 14.36 -20.57 -1.78
C ASN A 390 15.27 -19.38 -1.38
N LEU A 391 14.69 -18.36 -0.76
CA LEU A 391 15.32 -17.07 -0.51
C LEU A 391 14.93 -16.61 0.89
N SER A 392 15.86 -16.10 1.69
CA SER A 392 15.53 -15.49 3.00
C SER A 392 15.17 -14.02 2.84
N GLU A 393 14.41 -13.44 3.79
CA GLU A 393 14.08 -12.00 3.78
C GLU A 393 15.36 -11.12 3.66
N ARG A 394 16.44 -11.52 4.35
CA ARG A 394 17.73 -10.83 4.35
C ARG A 394 18.50 -10.98 3.05
N ASP A 395 18.45 -12.16 2.45
CA ASP A 395 19.00 -12.40 1.12
C ASP A 395 18.21 -11.64 0.04
N TRP A 396 16.88 -11.60 0.15
CA TRP A 396 15.99 -10.81 -0.71
C TRP A 396 16.31 -9.32 -0.66
N LEU A 397 16.56 -8.74 0.51
CA LEU A 397 16.93 -7.32 0.63
C LEU A 397 18.27 -7.04 -0.09
N ARG A 398 19.26 -7.93 0.07
CA ARG A 398 20.57 -7.82 -0.59
C ARG A 398 20.44 -7.99 -2.11
N SER A 399 19.59 -8.89 -2.60
CA SER A 399 19.30 -9.03 -4.03
C SER A 399 18.53 -7.85 -4.60
N SER A 400 17.57 -7.31 -3.85
CA SER A 400 16.78 -6.14 -4.26
C SER A 400 17.66 -4.91 -4.46
N ALA A 401 18.64 -4.65 -3.58
CA ALA A 401 19.61 -3.58 -3.78
C ALA A 401 20.45 -3.76 -5.06
N LYS A 402 20.89 -4.99 -5.37
CA LYS A 402 21.57 -5.30 -6.64
C LYS A 402 20.66 -5.08 -7.85
N ILE A 403 19.39 -5.47 -7.76
CA ILE A 403 18.40 -5.26 -8.83
C ILE A 403 18.15 -3.77 -9.07
N TRP A 404 18.05 -2.96 -8.01
CA TRP A 404 17.94 -1.49 -8.15
C TRP A 404 19.12 -0.91 -8.94
N ASP A 405 20.34 -1.34 -8.62
CA ASP A 405 21.54 -0.97 -9.37
C ASP A 405 21.47 -1.40 -10.85
N MET A 406 21.00 -2.62 -11.14
CA MET A 406 20.83 -3.11 -12.51
C MET A 406 19.76 -2.32 -13.27
N VAL A 407 18.67 -1.92 -12.62
CA VAL A 407 17.62 -1.06 -13.19
C VAL A 407 18.17 0.32 -13.56
N LYS A 408 18.90 0.98 -12.65
CA LYS A 408 19.54 2.28 -12.92
C LYS A 408 20.58 2.20 -14.05
N LYS A 409 21.22 1.04 -14.22
CA LYS A 409 22.25 0.75 -15.23
C LYS A 409 21.70 0.09 -16.50
N SER A 410 20.38 -0.07 -16.64
CA SER A 410 19.80 -0.86 -17.73
C SER A 410 20.06 -0.23 -19.11
N PRO A 411 20.73 -0.94 -20.03
CA PRO A 411 20.98 -0.42 -21.38
C PRO A 411 19.67 -0.25 -22.17
N VAL A 412 18.68 -1.12 -21.95
CA VAL A 412 17.38 -1.07 -22.64
C VAL A 412 16.58 0.17 -22.21
N ILE A 413 16.63 0.56 -20.94
CA ILE A 413 16.02 1.82 -20.47
C ILE A 413 16.78 3.04 -21.03
N SER A 414 18.12 2.97 -21.16
CA SER A 414 18.91 4.02 -21.81
C SER A 414 18.58 4.17 -23.31
N GLU A 415 18.36 3.07 -24.03
CA GLU A 415 17.92 3.09 -25.44
C GLU A 415 16.51 3.66 -25.58
N TYR A 416 15.58 3.29 -24.69
CA TYR A 416 14.24 3.87 -24.64
C TYR A 416 14.27 5.39 -24.36
N CYS A 417 15.11 5.85 -23.43
CA CYS A 417 15.36 7.27 -23.20
C CYS A 417 15.83 8.00 -24.48
N LYS A 418 16.78 7.43 -25.22
CA LYS A 418 17.26 7.99 -26.50
C LYS A 418 16.16 8.02 -27.56
N ALA A 419 15.31 6.99 -27.62
CA ALA A 419 14.16 6.96 -28.51
C ALA A 419 13.15 8.08 -28.19
N LEU A 420 12.81 8.29 -26.92
CA LEU A 420 11.95 9.39 -26.47
C LEU A 420 12.53 10.77 -26.84
N GLN A 421 13.82 11.00 -26.63
CA GLN A 421 14.49 12.24 -27.05
C GLN A 421 14.44 12.44 -28.57
N SER A 422 14.66 11.37 -29.34
CA SER A 422 14.63 11.41 -30.81
C SER A 422 13.25 11.81 -31.36
N SER A 423 12.18 11.34 -30.70
CA SER A 423 10.78 11.47 -31.11
C SER A 423 10.28 12.92 -31.17
N GLY A 424 10.97 13.84 -30.49
CA GLY A 424 10.57 15.24 -30.37
C GLY A 424 9.77 15.57 -29.11
N LEU A 425 9.24 14.58 -28.39
CA LEU A 425 8.42 14.77 -27.19
C LEU A 425 9.15 15.49 -26.04
N PHE A 426 10.48 15.35 -25.95
CA PHE A 426 11.31 15.91 -24.88
C PHE A 426 12.47 16.78 -25.40
N ARG A 427 12.28 17.48 -26.54
CA ARG A 427 13.29 18.43 -27.02
C ARG A 427 13.30 19.71 -26.18
N LYS A 428 14.50 20.23 -25.94
CA LYS A 428 14.73 21.57 -25.36
C LYS A 428 14.39 22.67 -26.37
#